data_AF-A0AAD1XUP3-F1
#
_entry.id   AF-A0AAD1XUP3-F1
#
_cell.length_a   1.000
_cell.length_b   1.000
_cell.length_c   1.000
_cell.angle_alpha   90.00
_cell.angle_beta   90.00
_cell.angle_gamma   90.00
#
_symmetry.space_group_name_H-M   'P 1'
#
loop_
_entity.id
_entity.type
_entity.pdbx_description
1 polymer ?
#
loop_
_entity_poly.entity_id
_entity_poly.type
_entity_poly.pdbx_seq_one_letter_code
_entity_poly.pdbx_strand_id
1 'polypeptide(L)'
;MDYAKAIENLKDILTNEERFADINKSVFDAIDTDNSGTLEKEEVEVFVKGLLKGVNDENSEESEERHKLVFSVLDENESGEITLDELGKFLRELFKEQIKELQSLQRSKNKD
;
A
#
# COMPACT_ATOMS: atom_id res chain seq x y z
N MET A 1 -7.59 3.81 21.25
CA MET A 1 -7.47 3.43 19.82
C MET A 1 -8.50 2.36 19.55
N ASP A 2 -9.61 2.73 18.91
CA ASP A 2 -10.68 1.82 18.55
C ASP A 2 -10.31 1.07 17.27
N TYR A 3 -9.59 -0.04 17.43
CA TYR A 3 -9.22 -0.92 16.32
C TYR A 3 -10.46 -1.33 15.50
N ALA A 4 -11.60 -1.54 16.17
CA ALA A 4 -12.87 -1.86 15.53
C ALA A 4 -13.30 -0.80 14.50
N LYS A 5 -13.16 0.48 14.85
CA LYS A 5 -13.54 1.60 13.98
C LYS A 5 -12.56 1.76 12.81
N ALA A 6 -11.27 1.51 13.05
CA ALA A 6 -10.27 1.48 11.97
C ALA A 6 -10.53 0.33 10.99
N ILE A 7 -10.82 -0.87 11.49
CA ILE A 7 -11.17 -2.04 10.68
C ILE A 7 -12.43 -1.79 9.86
N GLU A 8 -13.46 -1.19 10.47
CA GLU A 8 -14.72 -0.89 9.78
C GLU A 8 -14.51 0.14 8.65
N ASN A 9 -13.77 1.21 8.91
CA ASN A 9 -13.42 2.20 7.89
C ASN A 9 -12.62 1.58 6.73
N LEU A 10 -11.61 0.75 7.03
CA LEU A 10 -10.80 0.08 6.00
C LEU A 10 -11.64 -0.92 5.19
N LYS A 11 -12.53 -1.67 5.84
CA LYS A 11 -13.46 -2.57 5.16
C LYS A 11 -14.44 -1.82 4.28
N ASP A 12 -14.98 -0.70 4.76
CA ASP A 12 -15.89 0.14 3.98
C ASP A 12 -15.21 0.64 2.70
N ILE A 13 -13.95 1.10 2.80
CA ILE A 13 -13.13 1.48 1.65
C ILE A 13 -12.97 0.30 0.67
N LEU A 14 -12.67 -0.90 1.17
CA LEU A 14 -12.48 -2.10 0.32
C LEU A 14 -13.78 -2.65 -0.30
N THR A 15 -14.91 -2.37 0.33
CA THR A 15 -16.24 -2.83 -0.12
C THR A 15 -16.84 -1.82 -1.11
N ASN A 16 -16.47 -0.55 -0.98
CA ASN A 16 -16.90 0.51 -1.87
C ASN A 16 -15.89 0.70 -3.00
N GLU A 17 -16.15 0.06 -4.13
CA GLU A 17 -15.29 0.15 -5.32
C GLU A 17 -15.09 1.59 -5.79
N GLU A 18 -16.05 2.48 -5.59
CA GLU A 18 -15.94 3.89 -5.99
C GLU A 18 -14.93 4.63 -5.12
N ARG A 19 -15.01 4.48 -3.78
CA ARG A 19 -14.00 5.03 -2.85
C ARG A 19 -12.64 4.40 -3.04
N PHE A 20 -12.60 3.09 -3.24
CA PHE A 20 -11.36 2.39 -3.50
C PHE A 20 -10.70 2.88 -4.78
N ALA A 21 -11.47 3.00 -5.87
CA ALA A 21 -10.97 3.50 -7.14
C ALA A 21 -10.50 4.95 -7.03
N ASP A 22 -11.21 5.79 -6.27
CA ASP A 22 -10.82 7.19 -6.05
C ASP A 22 -9.50 7.30 -5.26
N ILE A 23 -9.31 6.49 -4.21
CA ILE A 23 -8.05 6.39 -3.46
C ILE A 23 -6.96 5.80 -4.33
N ASN A 24 -7.23 4.69 -5.03
CA ASN A 24 -6.26 4.04 -5.91
C ASN A 24 -5.78 5.01 -6.97
N LYS A 25 -6.71 5.72 -7.62
CA LYS A 25 -6.40 6.72 -8.62
C LYS A 25 -5.68 7.94 -8.03
N SER A 26 -6.07 8.42 -6.85
CA SER A 26 -5.40 9.55 -6.20
C SER A 26 -3.97 9.19 -5.77
N VAL A 27 -3.75 7.97 -5.28
CA VAL A 27 -2.40 7.48 -4.95
C VAL A 27 -1.60 7.29 -6.22
N PHE A 28 -2.20 6.69 -7.25
CA PHE A 28 -1.57 6.50 -8.55
C PHE A 28 -1.13 7.84 -9.15
N ASP A 29 -2.04 8.82 -9.26
CA ASP A 29 -1.78 10.17 -9.79
C ASP A 29 -0.76 10.96 -8.95
N ALA A 30 -0.69 10.69 -7.64
CA ALA A 30 0.31 11.29 -6.77
C ALA A 30 1.73 10.71 -6.99
N ILE A 31 1.83 9.52 -7.57
CA ILE A 31 3.11 8.86 -7.88
C ILE A 31 3.47 9.10 -9.34
N ASP A 32 2.51 8.87 -10.25
CA ASP A 32 2.55 9.10 -11.70
C ASP A 32 2.64 10.60 -11.98
N THR A 33 3.85 11.12 -11.84
CA THR A 33 4.12 12.56 -12.00
C THR A 33 4.12 12.94 -13.49
N ASP A 34 4.37 11.94 -14.33
CA ASP A 34 4.44 12.05 -15.78
C ASP A 34 3.07 11.83 -16.47
N ASN A 35 2.07 11.29 -15.76
CA ASN A 35 0.75 10.94 -16.31
C ASN A 35 0.84 9.91 -17.46
N SER A 36 1.82 9.00 -17.43
CA SER A 36 1.92 7.91 -18.43
C SER A 36 0.79 6.90 -18.31
N GLY A 37 0.17 6.78 -17.14
CA GLY A 37 -0.79 5.72 -16.85
C GLY A 37 -0.13 4.39 -16.44
N THR A 38 1.20 4.38 -16.27
CA THR A 38 1.99 3.33 -15.60
C THR A 38 2.95 3.97 -14.60
N LEU A 39 3.33 3.27 -13.53
CA LEU A 39 4.37 3.75 -12.61
C LEU A 39 5.67 3.07 -12.97
N GLU A 40 6.65 3.86 -13.38
CA GLU A 40 7.97 3.33 -13.64
C GLU A 40 8.67 2.94 -12.34
N LYS A 41 9.65 2.05 -12.44
CA LYS A 41 10.46 1.63 -11.30
C LYS A 41 10.99 2.78 -10.46
N GLU A 42 11.43 3.86 -11.10
CA GLU A 42 11.95 5.04 -10.42
C GLU A 42 10.88 5.78 -9.58
N GLU A 43 9.66 5.92 -10.11
CA GLU A 43 8.54 6.58 -9.41
C GLU A 43 8.06 5.74 -8.22
N VAL A 44 7.95 4.42 -8.41
CA VAL A 44 7.60 3.49 -7.34
C VAL A 44 8.69 3.48 -6.27
N GLU A 45 9.97 3.57 -6.63
CA GLU A 45 11.07 3.67 -5.66
C GLU A 45 10.92 4.90 -4.76
N VAL A 46 10.56 6.05 -5.33
CA VAL A 46 10.31 7.29 -4.58
C VAL A 46 9.11 7.15 -3.67
N PHE A 47 8.01 6.56 -4.16
CA PHE A 47 6.80 6.33 -3.36
C PHE A 47 7.02 5.37 -2.20
N VAL A 48 7.61 4.21 -2.48
CA VAL A 48 7.88 3.19 -1.46
C VAL A 48 8.87 3.74 -0.43
N LYS A 49 9.86 4.54 -0.85
CA LYS A 49 10.74 5.27 0.08
C LYS A 49 10.00 6.29 0.94
N GLY A 50 8.98 6.96 0.40
CA GLY A 50 8.09 7.85 1.13
C GLY A 50 7.19 7.12 2.14
N LEU A 51 6.61 6.00 1.75
CA LEU A 51 5.80 5.14 2.62
C LEU A 51 6.63 4.49 3.72
N LEU A 52 7.80 3.92 3.40
CA LEU A 52 8.70 3.33 4.39
C LEU A 52 9.30 4.39 5.32
N LYS A 53 9.53 5.63 4.87
CA LYS A 53 9.90 6.74 5.76
C LYS A 53 8.86 7.00 6.85
N GLY A 54 7.58 6.72 6.59
CA GLY A 54 6.52 6.81 7.58
C GLY A 54 6.53 5.65 8.60
N VAL A 55 7.20 4.54 8.27
CA VAL A 55 7.20 3.30 9.06
C VAL A 55 8.54 3.07 9.78
N ASN A 56 9.65 3.62 9.29
CA ASN A 56 10.94 3.46 9.95
C ASN A 56 11.83 4.70 9.78
N ASP A 57 12.23 5.23 10.94
CA ASP A 57 13.22 6.29 11.09
C ASP A 57 14.59 5.87 10.48
N GLU A 58 15.41 6.86 10.19
CA GLU A 58 16.40 6.92 9.11
C GLU A 58 17.57 5.90 9.19
N ASN A 59 18.17 5.65 8.01
CA ASN A 59 19.45 4.97 7.75
C ASN A 59 19.46 3.43 7.72
N SER A 60 19.49 2.85 6.52
CA SER A 60 20.38 1.72 6.18
C SER A 60 20.21 1.29 4.72
N GLU A 61 21.29 0.77 4.15
CA GLU A 61 21.38 0.05 2.87
C GLU A 61 20.28 -1.04 2.71
N GLU A 62 19.69 -1.50 3.83
CA GLU A 62 18.53 -2.39 3.91
C GLU A 62 17.25 -1.83 3.24
N SER A 63 17.15 -0.50 3.09
CA SER A 63 15.99 0.12 2.45
C SER A 63 15.94 -0.23 0.96
N GLU A 64 17.06 -0.25 0.25
CA GLU A 64 17.12 -0.59 -1.18
C GLU A 64 16.70 -2.02 -1.47
N GLU A 65 17.07 -2.97 -0.61
CA GLU A 65 16.65 -4.37 -0.75
C GLU A 65 15.16 -4.53 -0.48
N ARG A 66 14.61 -3.81 0.50
CA ARG A 66 13.15 -3.77 0.72
C ARG A 66 12.41 -3.08 -0.41
N HIS A 67 12.96 -2.02 -1.01
CA HIS A 67 12.37 -1.39 -2.19
C HIS A 67 12.28 -2.37 -3.36
N LYS A 68 13.37 -3.10 -3.65
CA LYS A 68 13.35 -4.14 -4.69
C LYS A 68 12.36 -5.25 -4.39
N LEU A 69 12.27 -5.70 -3.14
CA LEU A 69 11.33 -6.75 -2.77
C LEU A 69 9.89 -6.29 -2.91
N VAL A 70 9.56 -5.09 -2.41
CA VAL A 70 8.21 -4.51 -2.52
C VAL A 70 7.87 -4.24 -3.99
N PHE A 71 8.83 -3.74 -4.77
CA PHE A 71 8.68 -3.55 -6.21
C PHE A 71 8.42 -4.87 -6.93
N SER A 72 9.18 -5.94 -6.66
CA SER A 72 8.91 -7.27 -7.24
C SER A 72 7.58 -7.88 -6.81
N VAL A 73 7.06 -7.52 -5.64
CA VAL A 73 5.73 -7.97 -5.20
C VAL A 73 4.61 -7.19 -5.88
N LEU A 74 4.87 -5.92 -6.22
CA LEU A 74 3.97 -5.06 -6.98
C LEU A 74 3.96 -5.42 -8.48
N ASP A 75 5.15 -5.63 -9.06
CA ASP A 75 5.42 -5.92 -10.47
C ASP A 75 5.34 -7.44 -10.71
N GLU A 76 4.15 -8.04 -10.48
CA GLU A 76 3.94 -9.49 -10.67
C GLU A 76 4.26 -9.96 -12.09
N ASN A 77 4.14 -9.07 -13.07
CA ASN A 77 4.41 -9.34 -14.47
C ASN A 77 5.88 -9.18 -14.88
N GLU A 78 6.77 -8.80 -13.95
CA GLU A 78 8.19 -8.46 -14.19
C GLU A 78 8.37 -7.46 -15.37
N SER A 79 7.37 -6.61 -15.63
CA SER A 79 7.39 -5.68 -16.75
C SER A 79 8.29 -4.48 -16.48
N GLY A 80 8.57 -4.18 -15.20
CA GLY A 80 9.28 -2.99 -14.78
C GLY A 80 8.38 -1.76 -14.63
N GLU A 81 7.06 -1.91 -14.78
CA GLU A 81 6.05 -0.86 -14.74
C GLU A 81 4.81 -1.33 -13.96
N ILE A 82 4.36 -0.54 -12.98
CA ILE A 82 3.15 -0.84 -12.20
C ILE A 82 1.95 -0.15 -12.83
N THR A 83 1.00 -0.93 -13.31
CA THR A 83 -0.27 -0.37 -13.81
C THR A 83 -1.21 0.01 -12.67
N LEU A 84 -2.22 0.85 -12.97
CA LEU A 84 -3.26 1.22 -12.00
C LEU A 84 -4.04 0.01 -11.45
N ASP A 85 -4.15 -1.07 -12.24
CA ASP A 85 -4.77 -2.32 -11.80
C ASP A 85 -3.88 -3.07 -10.79
N GLU A 86 -2.57 -3.12 -11.02
CA GLU A 86 -1.59 -3.73 -10.12
C GLU A 86 -1.45 -2.95 -8.81
N LEU A 87 -1.32 -1.62 -8.89
CA LEU A 87 -1.34 -0.76 -7.71
C LEU A 87 -2.64 -0.95 -6.92
N GLY A 88 -3.76 -1.04 -7.62
CA GLY A 88 -5.07 -1.28 -7.02
C GLY A 88 -5.14 -2.63 -6.31
N LYS A 89 -4.67 -3.71 -6.93
CA LYS A 89 -4.60 -5.02 -6.26
C LYS A 89 -3.73 -4.98 -5.01
N PHE A 90 -2.58 -4.32 -5.10
CA PHE A 90 -1.66 -4.19 -3.97
C PHE A 90 -2.27 -3.39 -2.82
N LEU A 91 -2.84 -2.21 -3.08
CA LEU A 91 -3.56 -1.42 -2.06
C LEU A 91 -4.67 -2.24 -1.41
N ARG A 92 -5.38 -3.04 -2.21
CA ARG A 92 -6.45 -3.91 -1.72
C ARG A 92 -5.93 -4.99 -0.77
N GLU A 93 -4.84 -5.65 -1.12
CA GLU A 93 -4.17 -6.63 -0.27
C GLU A 93 -3.59 -5.99 0.99
N LEU A 94 -2.96 -4.82 0.88
CA LEU A 94 -2.35 -4.09 1.99
C LEU A 94 -3.40 -3.66 3.03
N PHE A 95 -4.56 -3.16 2.57
CA PHE A 95 -5.68 -2.86 3.47
C PHE A 95 -6.26 -4.13 4.12
N LYS A 96 -6.38 -5.25 3.40
CA LYS A 96 -6.81 -6.53 4.00
C LYS A 96 -5.84 -7.01 5.06
N GLU A 97 -4.54 -6.92 4.80
CA GLU A 97 -3.49 -7.33 5.73
C GLU A 97 -3.53 -6.45 6.99
N GLN A 98 -3.63 -5.12 6.83
CA GLN A 98 -3.82 -4.18 7.94
C GLN A 98 -5.09 -4.50 8.74
N ILE A 99 -6.21 -4.79 8.09
CA ILE A 99 -7.44 -5.22 8.78
C ILE A 99 -7.19 -6.48 9.61
N LYS A 100 -6.49 -7.48 9.05
CA LYS A 100 -6.21 -8.75 9.71
C LYS A 100 -5.29 -8.57 10.92
N GLU A 101 -4.26 -7.75 10.80
CA GLU A 101 -3.37 -7.34 11.89
C GLU A 101 -4.14 -6.63 13.00
N LEU A 102 -4.94 -5.61 12.65
CA LEU A 102 -5.77 -4.88 13.60
C LEU A 102 -6.79 -5.80 14.30
N GLN A 103 -7.37 -6.76 13.57
CA GLN A 103 -8.28 -7.77 14.14
C GLN A 103 -7.58 -8.68 15.14
N SER A 104 -6.34 -9.09 14.84
CA SER A 104 -5.51 -9.89 15.74
C SER A 104 -5.18 -9.11 17.02
N LEU A 105 -4.76 -7.85 16.89
CA LEU A 105 -4.48 -6.94 18.01
C LEU A 105 -5.72 -6.66 18.86
N GLN A 106 -6.86 -6.41 18.23
CA GLN A 106 -8.13 -6.20 18.94
C GLN A 106 -8.51 -7.44 19.76
N ARG A 107 -8.34 -8.63 19.20
CA ARG A 107 -8.65 -9.89 19.89
C ARG A 107 -7.72 -10.18 21.06
N SER A 108 -6.43 -9.86 20.92
CA SER A 108 -5.47 -9.97 22.02
C SER A 108 -5.77 -8.97 23.14
N LYS A 109 -6.11 -7.72 22.79
CA LYS A 109 -6.38 -6.65 23.78
C LYS A 109 -7.68 -6.85 24.58
N ASN A 110 -8.66 -7.58 24.03
CA ASN A 110 -9.91 -7.92 24.72
C ASN A 110 -9.79 -9.15 25.63
N LYS A 111 -8.63 -9.81 25.67
CA LYS A 111 -8.42 -11.08 26.39
C LYS A 111 -7.65 -10.92 27.71
N ASP A 112 -7.02 -9.77 27.93
CA ASP A 112 -6.47 -9.27 29.20
C ASP A 112 -7.50 -8.41 29.94
#